data_AF-A0A6A4LYX4-F1
#
_entry.id   AF-A0A6A4LYX4-F1
#
_cell.length_a   1.000
_cell.length_b   1.000
_cell.length_c   1.000
_cell.angle_alpha   90.00
_cell.angle_beta   90.00
_cell.angle_gamma   90.00
#
_symmetry.space_group_name_H-M   'P 1'
#
loop_
_entity.id
_entity.type
_entity.pdbx_description
1 polymer ?
#
loop_
_entity_poly.entity_id
_entity_poly.type
_entity_poly.pdbx_seq_one_letter_code
_entity_poly.pdbx_strand_id
1 'polypeptide(L)'
;MDSDHIIPPVGRPCTLFPNELRRYMAYKVNGSCPDDELLAQKLLLKGCEPLPRRRCRPAAPPEYVEPYPLPTSFWTTPSDKSVVWTAYTCKNYQCLIDRMKTHKGFDDCKDCFDLLGREKVRWTTVGTNLDFPIDEVLAVKKPGTIRIGLDIGGGVGTFAIRMKERNVTIITTSMNLNGPFNNFIAARGVIPMYISISQRLPFFDNTLDIVHSMHVMSNWIPTTMLHFMFFDIYRVLRPGGLFWLDHFFCVGDQLEDVYAPLINSIGFKRVKWVVGPKLDRGAELREMYISALLEKPLKNSW
;
A
#
# COMPACT_ATOMS: atom_id res chain seq x y z
N MET A 1 24.53 4.39 -25.88
CA MET A 1 23.19 4.86 -25.46
C MET A 1 22.99 6.11 -26.28
N ASP A 2 22.44 5.95 -27.48
CA ASP A 2 22.55 6.93 -28.56
C ASP A 2 21.33 7.86 -28.57
N SER A 3 21.18 8.65 -27.50
CA SER A 3 20.31 9.82 -27.60
C SER A 3 20.99 11.03 -26.93
N ASP A 4 21.21 12.08 -27.72
CA ASP A 4 21.61 13.40 -27.23
C ASP A 4 20.45 14.10 -26.46
N HIS A 5 19.30 13.42 -26.35
CA HIS A 5 18.09 13.89 -25.69
C HIS A 5 17.56 12.84 -24.70
N ILE A 6 17.42 13.24 -23.44
CA ILE A 6 16.79 12.44 -22.38
C ILE A 6 15.34 12.93 -22.22
N ILE A 7 14.37 12.07 -22.54
CA ILE A 7 12.94 12.40 -22.42
C ILE A 7 12.46 11.97 -21.03
N PRO A 8 11.90 12.88 -20.21
CA PRO A 8 11.35 12.51 -18.91
C PRO A 8 10.12 11.61 -19.07
N PRO A 9 10.00 10.52 -18.29
CA PRO A 9 8.79 9.70 -18.33
C PRO A 9 7.63 10.50 -17.72
N VAL A 10 6.51 10.54 -18.44
CA VAL A 10 5.24 11.10 -17.98
C VAL A 10 4.15 10.14 -18.44
N GLY A 11 3.29 9.71 -17.52
CA GLY A 11 2.17 8.84 -17.86
C GLY A 11 1.31 9.48 -18.96
N ARG A 12 1.00 8.74 -20.03
CA ARG A 12 0.14 9.23 -21.13
C ARG A 12 -1.17 9.87 -20.62
N PRO A 13 -1.85 9.34 -19.58
CA PRO A 13 -3.05 9.98 -19.04
C PRO A 13 -2.84 11.40 -18.51
N CYS A 14 -1.63 11.80 -18.09
CA CYS A 14 -1.33 13.17 -17.67
C CYS A 14 -1.74 14.21 -18.72
N THR A 15 -1.56 13.90 -20.01
CA THR A 15 -1.81 14.85 -21.10
C THR A 15 -3.31 15.10 -21.31
N LEU A 16 -4.17 14.27 -20.76
CA LEU A 16 -5.62 14.43 -20.79
C LEU A 16 -6.11 15.48 -19.77
N PHE A 17 -5.25 15.93 -18.85
CA PHE A 17 -5.59 16.89 -17.79
C PHE A 17 -4.69 18.13 -17.83
N PRO A 18 -4.66 18.88 -18.94
CA PRO A 18 -3.70 19.96 -19.15
C PRO A 18 -3.87 21.12 -18.17
N ASN A 19 -5.10 21.36 -17.67
CA ASN A 19 -5.36 22.44 -16.71
C ASN A 19 -4.80 22.10 -15.32
N GLU A 20 -5.10 20.92 -14.79
CA GLU A 20 -4.50 20.43 -13.54
C GLU A 20 -2.98 20.33 -13.65
N LEU A 21 -2.47 19.83 -14.78
CA LEU A 21 -1.03 19.72 -14.99
C LEU A 21 -0.33 21.08 -15.05
N ARG A 22 -0.91 22.08 -15.75
CA ARG A 22 -0.37 23.45 -15.76
C ARG A 22 -0.35 24.06 -14.36
N ARG A 23 -1.40 23.86 -13.57
CA ARG A 23 -1.45 24.29 -12.16
C ARG A 23 -0.38 23.60 -11.32
N TYR A 24 -0.21 22.30 -11.48
CA TYR A 24 0.83 21.52 -10.81
C TYR A 24 2.23 21.99 -11.22
N MET A 25 2.42 22.46 -12.46
CA MET A 25 3.71 22.96 -12.94
C MET A 25 3.90 24.49 -12.73
N ALA A 26 2.95 25.17 -12.09
CA ALA A 26 3.03 26.60 -11.80
C ALA A 26 3.78 26.85 -10.47
N TYR A 27 5.09 27.02 -10.56
CA TYR A 27 5.95 27.33 -9.42
C TYR A 27 7.14 28.20 -9.84
N LYS A 28 7.76 28.89 -8.87
CA LYS A 28 9.01 29.62 -9.09
C LYS A 28 10.19 28.64 -9.05
N VAL A 29 11.00 28.61 -10.11
CA VAL A 29 12.25 27.83 -10.14
C VAL A 29 13.16 28.27 -8.98
N ASN A 30 13.73 27.31 -8.27
CA ASN A 30 14.52 27.52 -7.04
C ASN A 30 13.76 28.21 -5.91
N GLY A 31 12.42 28.30 -5.98
CA GLY A 31 11.54 28.76 -4.90
C GLY A 31 10.96 27.59 -4.09
N SER A 32 9.92 27.89 -3.32
CA SER A 32 9.10 26.88 -2.64
C SER A 32 8.06 26.30 -3.59
N CYS A 33 7.81 24.99 -3.49
CA CYS A 33 6.69 24.37 -4.19
C CYS A 33 5.37 24.81 -3.55
N PRO A 34 4.30 24.98 -4.35
CA PRO A 34 2.96 25.14 -3.80
C PRO A 34 2.60 23.98 -2.87
N ASP A 35 1.84 24.29 -1.83
CA ASP A 35 1.24 23.29 -0.97
C ASP A 35 -0.03 22.74 -1.64
N ASP A 36 0.17 21.73 -2.49
CA ASP A 36 -0.87 21.21 -3.39
C ASP A 36 -0.93 19.69 -3.44
N GLU A 37 -0.74 19.04 -2.29
CA GLU A 37 -0.83 17.59 -2.11
C GLU A 37 -2.14 17.00 -2.70
N LEU A 38 -3.28 17.67 -2.49
CA LEU A 38 -4.55 17.24 -3.07
C LEU A 38 -4.55 17.23 -4.61
N LEU A 39 -3.86 18.20 -5.24
CA LEU A 39 -3.71 18.25 -6.70
C LEU A 39 -2.76 17.15 -7.18
N ALA A 40 -1.64 16.93 -6.48
CA ALA A 40 -0.69 15.87 -6.76
C ALA A 40 -1.38 14.50 -6.71
N GLN A 41 -2.10 14.21 -5.62
CA GLN A 41 -2.87 12.99 -5.44
C GLN A 41 -3.92 12.80 -6.53
N LYS A 42 -4.66 13.87 -6.87
CA LYS A 42 -5.67 13.82 -7.95
C LYS A 42 -5.06 13.46 -9.30
N LEU A 43 -3.87 13.97 -9.61
CA LEU A 43 -3.15 13.63 -10.83
C LEU A 43 -2.68 12.16 -10.82
N LEU A 44 -2.10 11.68 -9.72
CA LEU A 44 -1.70 10.28 -9.55
C LEU A 44 -2.89 9.33 -9.79
N LEU A 45 -4.01 9.56 -9.11
CA LEU A 45 -5.24 8.75 -9.25
C LEU A 45 -5.87 8.81 -10.64
N LYS A 46 -5.53 9.82 -11.44
CA LYS A 46 -5.92 9.96 -12.84
C LYS A 46 -4.93 9.28 -13.82
N GLY A 47 -3.97 8.51 -13.30
CA GLY A 47 -2.95 7.81 -14.09
C GLY A 47 -1.77 8.68 -14.50
N CYS A 48 -1.57 9.82 -13.84
CA CYS A 48 -0.42 10.69 -14.09
C CYS A 48 0.82 10.23 -13.30
N GLU A 49 1.29 9.02 -13.60
CA GLU A 49 2.38 8.37 -12.88
C GLU A 49 3.56 8.04 -13.81
N PRO A 50 4.81 8.41 -13.46
CA PRO A 50 5.17 9.29 -12.33
C PRO A 50 4.70 10.73 -12.56
N LEU A 51 4.53 11.49 -11.47
CA LEU A 51 4.30 12.94 -11.56
C LEU A 51 5.52 13.64 -12.19
N PRO A 52 5.31 14.70 -12.99
CA PRO A 52 6.42 15.48 -13.54
C PRO A 52 7.29 16.09 -12.44
N ARG A 53 8.62 16.03 -12.63
CA ARG A 53 9.57 16.59 -11.67
C ARG A 53 9.44 18.11 -11.60
N ARG A 54 9.49 18.66 -10.38
CA ARG A 54 9.49 20.11 -10.14
C ARG A 54 10.89 20.61 -9.80
N ARG A 55 11.19 21.87 -10.17
CA ARG A 55 12.43 22.58 -9.81
C ARG A 55 12.18 23.57 -8.66
N CYS A 56 11.53 23.11 -7.60
CA CYS A 56 11.25 23.87 -6.38
C CYS A 56 11.54 23.01 -5.16
N ARG A 57 11.66 23.63 -3.98
CA ARG A 57 11.84 22.92 -2.70
C ARG A 57 10.47 22.56 -2.13
N PRO A 58 10.18 21.30 -1.80
CA PRO A 58 8.90 20.90 -1.20
C PRO A 58 8.60 21.72 0.06
N ALA A 59 7.32 21.96 0.33
CA ALA A 59 6.90 22.56 1.58
C ALA A 59 7.28 21.64 2.74
N ALA A 60 7.88 22.20 3.79
CA ALA A 60 8.21 21.50 5.02
C ALA A 60 7.42 22.13 6.19
N PRO A 61 7.09 21.36 7.24
CA PRO A 61 6.50 21.92 8.45
C PRO A 61 7.42 23.00 9.05
N PRO A 62 6.89 24.14 9.50
CA PRO A 62 7.71 25.27 9.98
C PRO A 62 8.51 24.95 11.25
N GLU A 63 8.00 24.03 12.08
CA GLU A 63 8.60 23.64 13.35
C GLU A 63 8.92 22.14 13.38
N TYR A 64 9.49 21.63 12.28
CA TYR A 64 9.78 20.20 12.14
C TYR A 64 10.59 19.64 13.32
N VAL A 65 10.21 18.46 13.78
CA VAL A 65 10.90 17.71 14.84
C VAL A 65 11.44 16.43 14.26
N GLU A 66 12.69 16.11 14.59
CA GLU A 66 13.33 14.85 14.18
C GLU A 66 12.53 13.63 14.71
N PRO A 67 12.45 12.53 13.95
CA PRO A 67 11.70 11.35 14.35
C PRO A 67 12.35 10.66 15.56
N TYR A 68 11.54 9.89 16.30
CA TYR A 68 12.05 9.05 17.38
C TYR A 68 13.08 8.04 16.85
N PRO A 69 14.15 7.72 17.61
CA PRO A 69 15.12 6.71 17.21
C PRO A 69 14.48 5.32 17.13
N LEU A 70 15.13 4.41 16.40
CA LEU A 70 14.73 3.00 16.40
C LEU A 70 15.17 2.34 17.72
N PRO A 71 14.38 1.41 18.30
CA PRO A 71 13.08 0.93 17.82
C PRO A 71 11.88 1.74 18.34
N THR A 72 12.09 2.80 19.13
CA THR A 72 11.01 3.59 19.76
C THR A 72 9.99 4.10 18.74
N SER A 73 10.42 4.55 17.56
CA SER A 73 9.53 5.01 16.49
C SER A 73 8.58 3.96 15.92
N PHE A 74 8.82 2.66 16.14
CA PHE A 74 7.96 1.60 15.58
C PHE A 74 6.52 1.66 16.11
N TRP A 75 6.39 2.02 17.39
CA TRP A 75 5.15 1.94 18.16
C TRP A 75 4.83 3.25 18.90
N THR A 76 5.42 4.36 18.45
CA THR A 76 5.17 5.70 19.00
C THR A 76 4.57 6.59 17.92
N THR A 77 3.45 7.24 18.22
CA THR A 77 2.85 8.25 17.34
C THR A 77 3.84 9.41 17.16
N PRO A 78 4.19 9.81 15.92
CA PRO A 78 5.09 10.93 15.67
C PRO A 78 4.52 12.27 16.17
N SER A 79 5.38 13.28 16.26
CA SER A 79 4.94 14.66 16.56
C SER A 79 4.02 15.18 15.46
N ASP A 80 2.96 15.91 15.83
CA ASP A 80 2.10 16.64 14.88
C ASP A 80 2.89 17.60 13.99
N LYS A 81 4.09 18.03 14.41
CA LYS A 81 4.96 18.92 13.64
C LYS A 81 5.72 18.21 12.51
N SER A 82 5.53 16.90 12.32
CA SER A 82 6.19 16.14 11.25
C SER A 82 5.47 16.20 9.89
N VAL A 83 4.29 16.83 9.83
CA VAL A 83 3.38 16.84 8.67
C VAL A 83 2.89 18.25 8.35
N VAL A 84 2.71 18.54 7.06
CA VAL A 84 1.92 19.69 6.58
C VAL A 84 0.45 19.28 6.50
N TRP A 85 -0.41 19.84 7.35
CA TRP A 85 -1.78 19.35 7.57
C TRP A 85 -2.85 19.96 6.68
N THR A 86 -2.50 20.91 5.82
CA THR A 86 -3.44 21.70 5.01
C THR A 86 -4.35 20.82 4.16
N ALA A 87 -3.81 19.75 3.59
CA ALA A 87 -4.50 18.81 2.70
C ALA A 87 -5.50 17.86 3.39
N TYR A 88 -5.44 17.71 4.71
CA TYR A 88 -6.20 16.68 5.44
C TYR A 88 -7.31 17.29 6.29
N THR A 89 -8.42 16.56 6.50
CA THR A 89 -9.49 17.04 7.39
C THR A 89 -9.02 17.12 8.84
N CYS A 90 -8.27 16.12 9.31
CA CYS A 90 -7.62 16.15 10.62
C CYS A 90 -6.39 17.07 10.60
N LYS A 91 -6.14 17.76 11.72
CA LYS A 91 -5.01 18.71 11.88
C LYS A 91 -3.96 18.27 12.90
N ASN A 92 -4.10 17.06 13.43
CA ASN A 92 -3.16 16.40 14.33
C ASN A 92 -3.42 14.88 14.30
N TYR A 93 -2.48 14.11 14.85
CA TYR A 93 -2.60 12.66 14.95
C TYR A 93 -3.70 12.21 15.92
N GLN A 94 -3.98 12.98 16.97
CA GLN A 94 -5.07 12.62 17.90
C GLN A 94 -6.43 12.56 17.19
N CYS A 95 -6.71 13.50 16.28
CA CYS A 95 -7.90 13.46 15.44
C CYS A 95 -7.94 12.20 14.54
N LEU A 96 -6.79 11.76 14.02
CA LEU A 96 -6.69 10.53 13.23
C LEU A 96 -6.94 9.28 14.08
N ILE A 97 -6.41 9.25 15.29
CA ILE A 97 -6.59 8.17 16.27
C ILE A 97 -8.06 8.04 16.67
N ASP A 98 -8.74 9.17 16.93
CA ASP A 98 -10.15 9.20 17.33
C ASP A 98 -11.14 9.19 16.15
N ARG A 99 -10.63 9.07 14.91
CA ARG A 99 -11.44 9.15 13.68
C ARG A 99 -12.57 8.12 13.66
N MET A 100 -12.31 6.88 14.08
CA MET A 100 -13.35 5.83 14.11
C MET A 100 -14.56 6.22 14.98
N LYS A 101 -14.34 7.00 16.05
CA LYS A 101 -15.39 7.43 16.99
C LYS A 101 -16.12 8.67 16.50
N THR A 102 -15.41 9.54 15.79
CA THR A 102 -15.86 10.91 15.47
C THR A 102 -16.37 11.08 14.05
N HIS A 103 -15.90 10.25 13.11
CA HIS A 103 -16.20 10.38 11.69
C HIS A 103 -17.10 9.24 11.18
N LYS A 104 -18.25 9.60 10.63
CA LYS A 104 -19.23 8.66 10.06
C LYS A 104 -19.01 8.34 8.58
N GLY A 105 -18.12 9.06 7.89
CA GLY A 105 -17.82 8.85 6.48
C GLY A 105 -17.02 7.57 6.20
N PHE A 106 -16.78 7.27 4.92
CA PHE A 106 -15.85 6.22 4.51
C PHE A 106 -14.43 6.79 4.44
N ASP A 107 -13.50 6.16 5.15
CA ASP A 107 -12.07 6.44 5.05
C ASP A 107 -11.36 5.10 4.87
N ASP A 108 -10.29 5.09 4.07
CA ASP A 108 -9.46 3.91 3.77
C ASP A 108 -8.94 3.25 5.05
N CYS A 109 -8.63 4.06 6.06
CA CYS A 109 -8.36 3.60 7.42
C CYS A 109 -9.04 4.53 8.44
N LYS A 110 -9.83 3.93 9.34
CA LYS A 110 -10.54 4.64 10.42
C LYS A 110 -9.84 4.61 11.77
N ASP A 111 -9.04 3.59 12.05
CA ASP A 111 -8.41 3.37 13.35
C ASP A 111 -6.95 2.91 13.27
N CYS A 112 -6.36 2.81 12.08
CA CYS A 112 -4.98 2.34 11.94
C CYS A 112 -3.93 3.35 12.42
N PHE A 113 -4.28 4.60 12.74
CA PHE A 113 -3.35 5.52 13.39
C PHE A 113 -3.22 5.26 14.91
N ASP A 114 -4.14 4.49 15.51
CA ASP A 114 -4.02 4.03 16.89
C ASP A 114 -3.07 2.84 16.98
N LEU A 115 -1.78 3.14 17.20
CA LEU A 115 -0.72 2.12 17.33
C LEU A 115 -0.87 1.25 18.59
N LEU A 116 -1.65 1.67 19.58
CA LEU A 116 -1.86 0.93 20.82
C LEU A 116 -3.15 0.09 20.80
N GLY A 117 -4.06 0.41 19.89
CA GLY A 117 -5.28 -0.35 19.60
C GLY A 117 -5.04 -1.57 18.72
N ARG A 118 -5.88 -1.75 17.68
CA ARG A 118 -5.87 -2.95 16.83
C ARG A 118 -4.50 -3.19 16.18
N GLU A 119 -3.81 -2.14 15.75
CA GLU A 119 -2.50 -2.25 15.08
C GLU A 119 -1.46 -2.98 15.92
N LYS A 120 -1.51 -2.86 17.26
CA LYS A 120 -0.56 -3.48 18.19
C LYS A 120 -0.58 -5.01 18.15
N VAL A 121 -1.63 -5.64 17.65
CA VAL A 121 -1.80 -7.10 17.62
C VAL A 121 -1.96 -7.66 16.21
N ARG A 122 -1.98 -6.81 15.17
CA ARG A 122 -2.12 -7.27 13.79
C ARG A 122 -0.99 -8.23 13.40
N TRP A 123 -1.40 -9.32 12.76
CA TRP A 123 -0.58 -10.42 12.27
C TRP A 123 0.24 -11.19 13.33
N THR A 124 0.02 -10.95 14.62
CA THR A 124 0.67 -11.70 15.71
C THR A 124 -0.22 -12.73 16.37
N THR A 125 -1.54 -12.56 16.29
CA THR A 125 -2.52 -13.43 16.92
C THR A 125 -3.54 -13.88 15.90
N VAL A 126 -4.05 -15.10 16.06
CA VAL A 126 -5.16 -15.61 15.25
C VAL A 126 -6.47 -15.17 15.90
N GLY A 127 -7.24 -14.29 15.24
CA GLY A 127 -8.60 -13.96 15.66
C GLY A 127 -9.63 -14.89 15.04
N THR A 128 -9.46 -15.16 13.74
CA THR A 128 -10.28 -16.03 12.91
C THR A 128 -9.39 -16.91 12.04
N ASN A 129 -9.97 -17.93 11.39
CA ASN A 129 -9.22 -18.78 10.46
C ASN A 129 -8.70 -18.02 9.21
N LEU A 130 -9.19 -16.79 8.95
CA LEU A 130 -8.71 -15.91 7.89
C LEU A 130 -7.39 -15.21 8.25
N ASP A 131 -7.04 -15.15 9.54
CA ASP A 131 -5.83 -14.50 10.01
C ASP A 131 -4.63 -15.43 9.87
N PHE A 132 -3.64 -15.02 9.07
CA PHE A 132 -2.38 -15.75 8.96
C PHE A 132 -1.32 -15.01 9.79
N PRO A 133 -0.84 -15.58 10.92
CA PRO A 133 0.25 -14.98 11.66
C PRO A 133 1.53 -14.89 10.81
N ILE A 134 2.29 -13.81 10.95
CA ILE A 134 3.54 -13.63 10.18
C ILE A 134 4.49 -14.81 10.38
N ASP A 135 4.62 -15.32 11.60
CA ASP A 135 5.53 -16.42 11.89
C ASP A 135 5.12 -17.72 11.19
N GLU A 136 3.82 -17.99 11.03
CA GLU A 136 3.33 -19.11 10.24
C GLU A 136 3.65 -18.94 8.75
N VAL A 137 3.44 -17.75 8.21
CA VAL A 137 3.72 -17.46 6.79
C VAL A 137 5.21 -17.59 6.50
N LEU A 138 6.07 -17.06 7.37
CA LEU A 138 7.52 -17.16 7.20
C LEU A 138 8.02 -18.61 7.32
N ALA A 139 7.40 -19.43 8.18
CA ALA A 139 7.75 -20.84 8.38
C ALA A 139 7.47 -21.75 7.17
N VAL A 140 6.66 -21.31 6.19
CA VAL A 140 6.48 -22.01 4.90
C VAL A 140 7.80 -22.13 4.14
N LYS A 141 8.73 -21.21 4.38
CA LYS A 141 10.06 -21.23 3.77
C LYS A 141 11.14 -21.54 4.79
N LYS A 142 12.30 -21.95 4.28
CA LYS A 142 13.48 -22.12 5.14
C LYS A 142 13.78 -20.78 5.84
N PRO A 143 14.10 -20.78 7.14
CA PRO A 143 14.43 -19.56 7.86
C PRO A 143 15.47 -18.70 7.12
N GLY A 144 15.24 -17.38 7.08
CA GLY A 144 16.13 -16.42 6.42
C GLY A 144 16.05 -16.34 4.89
N THR A 145 15.13 -17.09 4.24
CA THR A 145 14.98 -17.01 2.77
C THR A 145 14.05 -15.90 2.30
N ILE A 146 13.09 -15.47 3.13
CA ILE A 146 12.27 -14.29 2.89
C ILE A 146 13.01 -13.10 3.50
N ARG A 147 13.44 -12.15 2.67
CA ARG A 147 14.35 -11.06 3.08
C ARG A 147 13.90 -9.70 2.62
N ILE A 148 13.32 -9.63 1.42
CA ILE A 148 12.79 -8.39 0.84
C ILE A 148 11.39 -8.59 0.29
N GLY A 149 10.54 -7.58 0.46
CA GLY A 149 9.18 -7.66 -0.02
C GLY A 149 8.52 -6.31 -0.25
N LEU A 150 7.28 -6.40 -0.72
CA LEU A 150 6.41 -5.26 -1.00
C LEU A 150 5.10 -5.45 -0.23
N ASP A 151 4.60 -4.37 0.33
CA ASP A 151 3.29 -4.29 0.96
C ASP A 151 2.41 -3.31 0.18
N ILE A 152 1.39 -3.84 -0.48
CA ILE A 152 0.47 -3.07 -1.33
C ILE A 152 -0.67 -2.55 -0.46
N GLY A 153 -0.73 -1.22 -0.28
CA GLY A 153 -1.77 -0.62 0.53
C GLY A 153 -1.56 -0.80 2.03
N GLY A 154 -0.32 -0.72 2.51
CA GLY A 154 0.04 -1.08 3.90
C GLY A 154 -0.47 -0.14 5.00
N GLY A 155 -1.39 0.78 4.71
CA GLY A 155 -1.93 1.76 5.65
C GLY A 155 -0.82 2.59 6.30
N VAL A 156 -0.62 2.43 7.61
CA VAL A 156 0.42 3.11 8.40
C VAL A 156 1.76 2.37 8.45
N GLY A 157 1.93 1.28 7.71
CA GLY A 157 3.19 0.53 7.60
C GLY A 157 3.43 -0.51 8.71
N THR A 158 2.38 -0.95 9.40
CA THR A 158 2.51 -1.89 10.53
C THR A 158 3.03 -3.26 10.07
N PHE A 159 2.58 -3.76 8.92
CA PHE A 159 3.12 -5.00 8.35
C PHE A 159 4.64 -4.89 8.12
N ALA A 160 5.10 -3.78 7.53
CA ALA A 160 6.53 -3.52 7.33
C ALA A 160 7.33 -3.50 8.64
N ILE A 161 6.77 -2.93 9.72
CA ILE A 161 7.39 -2.94 11.05
C ILE A 161 7.51 -4.37 11.60
N ARG A 162 6.43 -5.16 11.52
CA ARG A 162 6.44 -6.57 11.99
C ARG A 162 7.44 -7.43 11.25
N MET A 163 7.57 -7.21 9.95
CA MET A 163 8.53 -7.89 9.09
C MET A 163 9.95 -7.42 9.41
N LYS A 164 10.16 -6.13 9.68
CA LYS A 164 11.45 -5.55 10.10
C LYS A 164 11.94 -6.09 11.44
N GLU A 165 11.04 -6.31 12.41
CA GLU A 165 11.34 -7.00 13.68
C GLU A 165 11.89 -8.42 13.48
N ARG A 166 11.64 -9.01 12.29
CA ARG A 166 12.13 -10.32 11.85
C ARG A 166 13.23 -10.23 10.79
N ASN A 167 13.87 -9.07 10.67
CA ASN A 167 14.92 -8.77 9.70
C ASN A 167 14.50 -8.89 8.22
N VAL A 168 13.22 -8.69 7.92
CA VAL A 168 12.71 -8.60 6.54
C VAL A 168 12.45 -7.14 6.18
N THR A 169 13.05 -6.69 5.07
CA THR A 169 12.86 -5.33 4.57
C THR A 169 11.64 -5.27 3.66
N ILE A 170 10.64 -4.47 4.06
CA ILE A 170 9.44 -4.25 3.28
C ILE A 170 9.41 -2.81 2.78
N ILE A 171 9.10 -2.67 1.50
CA ILE A 171 8.69 -1.41 0.90
C ILE A 171 7.17 -1.37 0.92
N THR A 172 6.57 -0.29 1.43
CA THR A 172 5.11 -0.15 1.53
C THR A 172 4.62 0.88 0.53
N THR A 173 3.72 0.48 -0.37
CA THR A 173 3.01 1.46 -1.21
C THR A 173 1.79 1.98 -0.48
N SER A 174 1.58 3.29 -0.52
CA SER A 174 0.43 3.94 0.11
C SER A 174 0.10 5.26 -0.58
N MET A 175 -1.17 5.64 -0.54
CA MET A 175 -1.66 6.94 -0.99
C MET A 175 -2.09 7.78 0.22
N ASN A 176 -1.91 9.09 0.20
CA ASN A 176 -2.27 9.97 1.32
C ASN A 176 -3.77 10.31 1.39
N LEU A 177 -4.64 9.30 1.21
CA LEU A 177 -6.10 9.46 1.13
C LEU A 177 -6.69 9.98 2.46
N ASN A 178 -6.87 11.30 2.57
CA ASN A 178 -7.37 11.97 3.79
C ASN A 178 -6.53 11.62 5.05
N GLY A 179 -5.24 11.38 4.88
CA GLY A 179 -4.32 11.10 5.98
C GLY A 179 -2.87 11.08 5.49
N PRO A 180 -1.90 11.52 6.32
CA PRO A 180 -0.49 11.60 5.94
C PRO A 180 0.22 10.25 6.04
N PHE A 181 -0.31 9.21 5.38
CA PHE A 181 0.17 7.83 5.51
C PHE A 181 1.66 7.69 5.18
N ASN A 182 2.11 8.26 4.06
CA ASN A 182 3.52 8.16 3.65
C ASN A 182 4.47 8.84 4.66
N ASN A 183 4.09 10.01 5.20
CA ASN A 183 4.87 10.67 6.25
C ASN A 183 4.91 9.83 7.54
N PHE A 184 3.78 9.23 7.92
CA PHE A 184 3.68 8.39 9.11
C PHE A 184 4.53 7.12 8.98
N ILE A 185 4.47 6.42 7.84
CA ILE A 185 5.31 5.26 7.53
C ILE A 185 6.80 5.65 7.63
N ALA A 186 7.20 6.76 7.00
CA ALA A 186 8.59 7.23 7.05
C ALA A 186 9.04 7.58 8.47
N ALA A 187 8.19 8.24 9.27
CA ALA A 187 8.49 8.59 10.66
C ALA A 187 8.68 7.37 11.58
N ARG A 188 8.11 6.22 11.21
CA ARG A 188 8.32 4.92 11.87
C ARG A 188 9.62 4.21 11.43
N GLY A 189 10.38 4.81 10.52
CA GLY A 189 11.65 4.27 10.04
C GLY A 189 11.52 3.08 9.08
N VAL A 190 10.40 2.98 8.35
CA VAL A 190 10.18 2.03 7.25
C VAL A 190 9.93 2.79 5.94
N ILE A 191 9.97 2.08 4.80
CA ILE A 191 10.08 2.73 3.47
C ILE A 191 8.70 2.87 2.82
N PRO A 192 8.14 4.09 2.71
CA PRO A 192 6.96 4.33 1.89
C PRO A 192 7.31 4.54 0.40
N MET A 193 6.38 4.18 -0.46
CA MET A 193 6.34 4.56 -1.87
C MET A 193 4.98 5.16 -2.22
N TYR A 194 4.99 6.40 -2.71
CA TYR A 194 3.78 7.09 -3.12
C TYR A 194 3.39 6.68 -4.54
N ILE A 195 2.70 5.55 -4.65
CA ILE A 195 2.34 4.89 -5.91
C ILE A 195 0.89 4.41 -5.81
N SER A 196 0.09 4.66 -6.84
CA SER A 196 -1.26 4.13 -6.96
C SER A 196 -1.27 2.68 -7.45
N ILE A 197 -2.37 1.96 -7.22
CA ILE A 197 -2.57 0.61 -7.76
C ILE A 197 -2.59 0.54 -9.30
N SER A 198 -2.69 1.68 -9.98
CA SER A 198 -2.71 1.73 -11.45
C SER A 198 -1.33 1.73 -12.07
N GLN A 199 -0.30 2.04 -11.28
CA GLN A 199 1.06 2.00 -11.74
C GLN A 199 1.56 0.56 -11.83
N ARG A 200 2.32 0.27 -12.88
CA ARG A 200 3.22 -0.87 -12.87
C ARG A 200 4.21 -0.74 -11.71
N LEU A 201 4.39 -1.83 -10.96
CA LEU A 201 5.32 -1.94 -9.85
C LEU A 201 6.75 -1.67 -10.36
N PRO A 202 7.48 -0.71 -9.75
CA PRO A 202 8.78 -0.25 -10.22
C PRO A 202 9.93 -1.17 -9.80
N PHE A 203 9.70 -2.48 -9.86
CA PHE A 203 10.71 -3.52 -9.65
C PHE A 203 10.98 -4.23 -10.98
N PHE A 204 12.20 -4.73 -11.16
CA PHE A 204 12.51 -5.62 -12.26
C PHE A 204 11.85 -7.00 -12.03
N ASP A 205 11.89 -7.84 -13.05
CA ASP A 205 11.26 -9.16 -12.99
C ASP A 205 12.01 -10.06 -11.99
N ASN A 206 11.28 -10.86 -11.21
CA ASN A 206 11.83 -11.80 -10.23
C ASN A 206 12.68 -11.16 -9.11
N THR A 207 12.26 -10.00 -8.61
CA THR A 207 12.98 -9.24 -7.57
C THR A 207 12.70 -9.72 -6.15
N LEU A 208 11.43 -9.86 -5.77
CA LEU A 208 10.99 -9.90 -4.36
C LEU A 208 10.76 -11.33 -3.85
N ASP A 209 10.94 -11.52 -2.54
CA ASP A 209 10.66 -12.80 -1.86
C ASP A 209 9.20 -12.93 -1.46
N ILE A 210 8.57 -11.80 -1.10
CA ILE A 210 7.18 -11.75 -0.67
C ILE A 210 6.50 -10.47 -1.17
N VAL A 211 5.25 -10.60 -1.59
CA VAL A 211 4.34 -9.47 -1.80
C VAL A 211 3.14 -9.72 -0.89
N HIS A 212 2.84 -8.74 -0.06
CA HIS A 212 1.66 -8.72 0.81
C HIS A 212 0.69 -7.65 0.29
N SER A 213 -0.60 -7.88 0.48
CA SER A 213 -1.62 -6.87 0.26
C SER A 213 -2.81 -7.13 1.15
N MET A 214 -3.39 -6.06 1.67
CA MET A 214 -4.59 -6.13 2.51
C MET A 214 -5.54 -4.98 2.21
N HIS A 215 -6.85 -5.27 2.15
CA HIS A 215 -7.97 -4.33 2.00
C HIS A 215 -8.00 -3.40 0.77
N VAL A 216 -6.88 -3.13 0.09
CA VAL A 216 -6.83 -2.26 -1.08
C VAL A 216 -7.26 -3.00 -2.34
N MET A 217 -6.90 -4.27 -2.48
CA MET A 217 -7.37 -5.12 -3.58
C MET A 217 -8.76 -5.67 -3.25
N SER A 218 -9.80 -5.18 -3.90
CA SER A 218 -11.18 -5.63 -3.65
C SER A 218 -12.08 -5.40 -4.87
N ASN A 219 -13.36 -5.76 -4.75
CA ASN A 219 -14.32 -5.73 -5.85
C ASN A 219 -14.59 -4.35 -6.50
N TRP A 220 -14.13 -3.25 -5.91
CA TRP A 220 -14.21 -1.92 -6.54
C TRP A 220 -13.25 -1.75 -7.73
N ILE A 221 -12.19 -2.57 -7.80
CA ILE A 221 -11.22 -2.55 -8.90
C ILE A 221 -11.82 -3.32 -10.09
N PRO A 222 -11.81 -2.75 -11.31
CA PRO A 222 -12.21 -3.47 -12.51
C PRO A 222 -11.43 -4.78 -12.67
N THR A 223 -12.12 -5.88 -13.00
CA THR A 223 -11.52 -7.23 -13.06
C THR A 223 -10.30 -7.31 -13.97
N THR A 224 -10.33 -6.66 -15.14
CA THR A 224 -9.19 -6.58 -16.05
C THR A 224 -7.97 -5.91 -15.41
N MET A 225 -8.20 -4.85 -14.63
CA MET A 225 -7.12 -4.15 -13.91
C MET A 225 -6.56 -5.00 -12.77
N LEU A 226 -7.44 -5.69 -12.03
CA LEU A 226 -7.03 -6.65 -11.00
C LEU A 226 -6.17 -7.78 -11.60
N HIS A 227 -6.55 -8.27 -12.78
CA HIS A 227 -5.81 -9.29 -13.51
C HIS A 227 -4.40 -8.80 -13.92
N PHE A 228 -4.28 -7.58 -14.47
CA PHE A 228 -2.98 -6.97 -14.73
C PHE A 228 -2.12 -6.84 -13.48
N MET A 229 -2.72 -6.42 -12.36
CA MET A 229 -2.00 -6.28 -11.09
C MET A 229 -1.49 -7.62 -10.57
N PHE A 230 -2.29 -8.69 -10.60
CA PHE A 230 -1.81 -10.01 -10.18
C PHE A 230 -0.70 -10.55 -11.07
N PHE A 231 -0.75 -10.31 -12.39
CA PHE A 231 0.38 -10.62 -13.27
C PHE A 231 1.62 -9.78 -12.95
N ASP A 232 1.44 -8.52 -12.57
CA ASP A 232 2.57 -7.66 -12.18
C ASP A 232 3.19 -8.11 -10.85
N ILE A 233 2.37 -8.60 -9.92
CA ILE A 233 2.82 -9.26 -8.67
C ILE A 233 3.57 -10.56 -9.00
N TYR A 234 3.01 -11.41 -9.86
CA TYR A 234 3.66 -12.63 -10.32
C TYR A 234 5.02 -12.33 -10.97
N ARG A 235 5.09 -11.26 -11.77
CA ARG A 235 6.32 -10.80 -12.43
C ARG A 235 7.38 -10.38 -11.41
N VAL A 236 7.05 -9.56 -10.42
CA VAL A 236 8.05 -9.05 -9.46
C VAL A 236 8.46 -10.09 -8.43
N LEU A 237 7.65 -11.12 -8.18
CA LEU A 237 8.04 -12.25 -7.33
C LEU A 237 9.06 -13.15 -8.04
N ARG A 238 10.12 -13.52 -7.32
CA ARG A 238 11.07 -14.53 -7.80
C ARG A 238 10.45 -15.94 -7.77
N PRO A 239 10.99 -16.92 -8.52
CA PRO A 239 10.57 -18.32 -8.39
C PRO A 239 10.64 -18.77 -6.92
N GLY A 240 9.55 -19.37 -6.43
CA GLY A 240 9.39 -19.73 -5.02
C GLY A 240 8.96 -18.59 -4.09
N GLY A 241 8.84 -17.36 -4.59
CA GLY A 241 8.35 -16.20 -3.83
C GLY A 241 6.87 -16.33 -3.46
N LEU A 242 6.48 -15.68 -2.38
CA LEU A 242 5.14 -15.75 -1.81
C LEU A 242 4.30 -14.54 -2.17
N PHE A 243 3.08 -14.76 -2.67
CA PHE A 243 2.03 -13.76 -2.67
C PHE A 243 1.08 -14.04 -1.51
N TRP A 244 1.03 -13.12 -0.55
CA TRP A 244 0.09 -13.13 0.56
C TRP A 244 -1.04 -12.14 0.27
N LEU A 245 -2.18 -12.69 -0.13
CA LEU A 245 -3.43 -11.95 -0.31
C LEU A 245 -4.22 -12.02 0.98
N ASP A 246 -4.22 -10.94 1.75
CA ASP A 246 -4.80 -10.89 3.09
C ASP A 246 -6.17 -10.21 3.06
N HIS A 247 -7.23 -10.93 3.46
CA HIS A 247 -8.60 -10.40 3.54
C HIS A 247 -9.05 -9.64 2.26
N PHE A 248 -8.81 -10.21 1.08
CA PHE A 248 -9.43 -9.74 -0.16
C PHE A 248 -10.94 -9.92 -0.07
N PHE A 249 -11.74 -8.92 -0.42
CA PHE A 249 -13.19 -9.07 -0.36
C PHE A 249 -13.91 -8.89 -1.69
N CYS A 250 -14.98 -9.66 -1.84
CA CYS A 250 -15.93 -9.58 -2.94
C CYS A 250 -17.34 -9.92 -2.47
N VAL A 251 -18.34 -9.67 -3.32
CA VAL A 251 -19.69 -10.19 -3.09
C VAL A 251 -19.65 -11.72 -3.25
N GLY A 252 -20.32 -12.45 -2.35
CA GLY A 252 -20.27 -13.91 -2.31
C GLY A 252 -20.60 -14.58 -3.64
N ASP A 253 -21.64 -14.09 -4.33
CA ASP A 253 -22.07 -14.61 -5.64
C ASP A 253 -20.99 -14.44 -6.74
N GLN A 254 -19.98 -13.59 -6.55
CA GLN A 254 -18.89 -13.37 -7.51
C GLN A 254 -17.63 -14.16 -7.17
N LEU A 255 -17.55 -14.77 -5.98
CA LEU A 255 -16.34 -15.42 -5.49
C LEU A 255 -15.90 -16.55 -6.42
N GLU A 256 -16.80 -17.52 -6.64
CA GLU A 256 -16.50 -18.74 -7.40
C GLU A 256 -16.51 -18.51 -8.92
N ASP A 257 -17.34 -17.59 -9.41
CA ASP A 257 -17.52 -17.37 -10.84
C ASP A 257 -16.53 -16.33 -11.43
N VAL A 258 -15.99 -15.43 -10.60
CA VAL A 258 -15.16 -14.32 -11.07
C VAL A 258 -13.78 -14.33 -10.40
N TYR A 259 -13.72 -14.19 -9.07
CA TYR A 259 -12.46 -13.87 -8.41
C TYR A 259 -11.56 -15.09 -8.18
N ALA A 260 -12.11 -16.23 -7.78
CA ALA A 260 -11.32 -17.45 -7.62
C ALA A 260 -10.73 -17.94 -8.97
N PRO A 261 -11.48 -17.99 -10.09
CA PRO A 261 -10.93 -18.30 -11.41
C PRO A 261 -9.86 -17.28 -11.85
N LEU A 262 -10.10 -15.99 -11.64
CA LEU A 262 -9.15 -14.94 -11.98
C LEU A 262 -7.82 -15.11 -11.23
N ILE A 263 -7.85 -15.33 -9.90
CA ILE A 263 -6.64 -15.56 -9.10
C ILE A 263 -5.91 -16.84 -9.55
N ASN A 264 -6.67 -17.91 -9.85
CA ASN A 264 -6.09 -19.18 -10.30
C ASN A 264 -5.42 -19.09 -11.67
N SER A 265 -5.95 -18.26 -12.56
CA SER A 265 -5.46 -18.15 -13.94
C SER A 265 -4.03 -17.60 -14.05
N ILE A 266 -3.51 -16.97 -12.99
CA ILE A 266 -2.16 -16.36 -12.96
C ILE A 266 -1.04 -17.41 -12.93
N GLY A 267 -1.31 -18.62 -12.43
CA GLY A 267 -0.31 -19.70 -12.36
C GLY A 267 0.47 -19.80 -11.05
N PHE A 268 -0.04 -19.21 -9.96
CA PHE A 268 0.48 -19.49 -8.62
C PHE A 268 0.06 -20.88 -8.12
N LYS A 269 0.88 -21.50 -7.27
CA LYS A 269 0.52 -22.68 -6.48
C LYS A 269 -0.16 -22.23 -5.19
N ARG A 270 -1.28 -22.84 -4.84
CA ARG A 270 -1.98 -22.58 -3.57
C ARG A 270 -1.22 -23.26 -2.43
N VAL A 271 -0.80 -22.48 -1.42
CA VAL A 271 -0.21 -22.99 -0.17
C VAL A 271 -1.27 -23.05 0.92
N LYS A 272 -2.02 -21.96 1.11
CA LYS A 272 -3.15 -21.85 2.04
C LYS A 272 -4.24 -21.00 1.40
N TRP A 273 -5.49 -21.41 1.55
CA TRP A 273 -6.65 -20.70 0.99
C TRP A 273 -7.81 -20.86 1.96
N VAL A 274 -8.28 -19.75 2.53
CA VAL A 274 -9.39 -19.72 3.47
C VAL A 274 -10.38 -18.67 3.02
N VAL A 275 -11.66 -19.04 3.05
CA VAL A 275 -12.79 -18.16 2.73
C VAL A 275 -13.68 -18.06 3.96
N GLY A 276 -14.19 -16.87 4.25
CA GLY A 276 -15.11 -16.64 5.36
C GLY A 276 -15.99 -15.42 5.13
N PRO A 277 -17.13 -15.31 5.84
CA PRO A 277 -18.01 -14.16 5.69
C PRO A 277 -17.36 -12.88 6.20
N LYS A 278 -17.59 -11.77 5.49
CA LYS A 278 -17.18 -10.43 5.90
C LYS A 278 -18.33 -9.77 6.67
N LEU A 279 -18.18 -9.63 7.98
CA LEU A 279 -19.25 -9.20 8.90
C LEU A 279 -19.10 -7.77 9.45
N ASP A 280 -17.96 -7.13 9.19
CA ASP A 280 -17.60 -5.78 9.67
C ASP A 280 -18.50 -4.65 9.14
N ARG A 281 -19.15 -4.86 7.99
CA ARG A 281 -20.10 -3.90 7.37
C ARG A 281 -21.55 -4.36 7.39
N GLY A 282 -21.85 -5.46 8.07
CA GLY A 282 -23.18 -6.07 8.11
C GLY A 282 -23.30 -7.30 7.19
N ALA A 283 -23.97 -8.33 7.70
CA ALA A 283 -24.14 -9.62 7.01
C ALA A 283 -25.04 -9.52 5.77
N GLU A 284 -25.89 -8.50 5.70
CA GLU A 284 -26.82 -8.23 4.61
C GLU A 284 -26.13 -7.94 3.27
N LEU A 285 -24.87 -7.47 3.30
CA LEU A 285 -24.09 -7.20 2.09
C LEU A 285 -23.62 -8.50 1.41
N ARG A 286 -23.70 -9.65 2.10
CA ARG A 286 -23.25 -10.96 1.61
C ARG A 286 -21.82 -10.92 1.06
N GLU A 287 -20.96 -10.09 1.67
CA GLU A 287 -19.54 -10.00 1.31
C GLU A 287 -18.77 -11.17 1.92
N MET A 288 -17.76 -11.64 1.20
CA MET A 288 -16.86 -12.72 1.62
C MET A 288 -15.43 -12.21 1.61
N TYR A 289 -14.64 -12.66 2.59
CA TYR A 289 -13.19 -12.52 2.61
C TYR A 289 -12.52 -13.78 2.06
N ILE A 290 -11.43 -13.57 1.32
CA ILE A 290 -10.45 -14.56 0.91
C ILE A 290 -9.11 -14.16 1.55
N SER A 291 -8.55 -15.06 2.34
CA SER A 291 -7.15 -15.01 2.76
C SER A 291 -6.41 -16.16 2.10
N ALA A 292 -5.40 -15.83 1.29
CA ALA A 292 -4.65 -16.80 0.52
C ALA A 292 -3.14 -16.55 0.60
N LEU A 293 -2.41 -17.65 0.80
CA LEU A 293 -0.98 -17.71 0.64
C LEU A 293 -0.68 -18.53 -0.62
N LEU A 294 -0.07 -17.86 -1.59
CA LEU A 294 0.18 -18.37 -2.92
C LEU A 294 1.69 -18.36 -3.19
N GLU A 295 2.21 -19.35 -3.90
CA GLU A 295 3.63 -19.47 -4.21
C GLU A 295 3.85 -19.45 -5.72
N LYS A 296 4.77 -18.61 -6.18
CA LYS A 296 5.25 -18.68 -7.57
C LYS A 296 6.01 -20.00 -7.78
N PRO A 297 5.69 -20.81 -8.81
CA PRO A 297 6.39 -22.06 -9.05
C PRO A 297 7.93 -21.91 -9.11
N LEU A 298 8.65 -22.80 -8.43
CA LEU A 298 10.12 -22.84 -8.49
C LEU A 298 10.67 -23.21 -9.87
N LYS A 299 9.91 -24.03 -10.61
CA LYS A 299 10.22 -24.47 -11.97
C LYS A 299 9.02 -24.16 -12.84
N ASN A 300 9.26 -23.88 -14.11
CA ASN A 300 8.22 -23.62 -15.10
C ASN A 300 7.34 -22.42 -14.75
N SER A 301 7.98 -21.33 -14.29
CA SER A 301 7.31 -20.06 -13.94
C SER A 301 7.35 -19.02 -15.07
N TRP A 302 7.37 -19.53 -16.31
CA TRP A 302 7.30 -18.77 -17.56
C TRP A 302 5.86 -18.48 -17.96
#